data_AF-A0A8T5IEC9-F1
#
_entry.id   AF-A0A8T5IEC9-F1
#
_cell.length_a   1.000
_cell.length_b   1.000
_cell.length_c   1.000
_cell.angle_alpha   90.00
_cell.angle_beta   90.00
_cell.angle_gamma   90.00
#
_symmetry.space_group_name_H-M   'P 1'
#
loop_
_entity.id
_entity.type
_entity.pdbx_description
1 polymer ?
#
loop_
_entity_poly.entity_id
_entity_poly.type
_entity_poly.pdbx_seq_one_letter_code
_entity_poly.pdbx_strand_id
1 'polypeptide(L)' 'MILMSQVSYIDNPLVVEELDDVVSPVDVDTGNANLLDVGGSHACAVGVDRNMKCWGNGSSGQLGLGNTQNVDND' A
#
# COMPACT_ATOMS: atom_id res chain seq x y z
N MET A 1 -22.73 43.56 10.78
CA MET A 1 -21.70 43.84 9.75
C MET A 1 -20.45 43.14 10.24
N ILE A 2 -19.93 42.02 9.73
CA ILE A 2 -20.06 41.15 8.54
C ILE A 2 -19.93 39.72 9.14
N LEU A 3 -20.99 38.89 9.13
CA LEU A 3 -21.38 37.88 8.12
C LEU A 3 -20.79 36.47 8.35
N MET A 4 -21.73 35.52 8.43
CA MET A 4 -21.66 34.11 8.03
C MET A 4 -20.97 33.10 8.95
N SER A 5 -21.63 32.80 10.07
CA SER A 5 -21.68 31.45 10.63
C SER A 5 -22.76 30.68 9.86
N GLN A 6 -22.34 29.67 9.09
CA GLN A 6 -23.07 28.46 8.66
C GLN A 6 -22.28 27.88 7.47
N VAL A 7 -21.29 27.01 7.72
CA VAL A 7 -20.98 25.98 6.72
C VAL A 7 -21.86 24.80 7.11
N SER A 8 -23.03 24.75 6.48
CA SER A 8 -23.86 23.55 6.45
C SER A 8 -23.11 22.52 5.62
N TYR A 9 -22.09 21.87 6.20
CA TYR A 9 -21.54 20.67 5.61
C TYR A 9 -22.58 19.59 5.87
N ILE A 10 -23.40 19.43 4.85
CA ILE A 10 -24.36 18.37 4.59
C ILE A 10 -24.03 17.15 5.45
N ASP A 11 -24.82 16.94 6.52
CA ASP A 11 -25.05 15.62 7.10
C ASP A 11 -25.67 14.77 5.98
N ASN A 12 -24.84 14.38 5.02
CA ASN A 12 -25.15 13.29 4.13
C ASN A 12 -24.78 12.08 4.97
N PRO A 13 -25.72 11.36 5.61
CA PRO A 13 -25.43 10.01 5.99
C PRO A 13 -25.18 9.30 4.67
N LEU A 14 -23.91 9.29 4.24
CA LEU A 14 -23.42 8.20 3.44
C LEU A 14 -23.83 7.00 4.27
N VAL A 15 -24.88 6.31 3.83
CA VAL A 15 -25.02 4.90 4.07
C VAL A 15 -23.68 4.37 3.56
N VAL A 16 -22.72 4.24 4.47
CA VAL A 16 -21.63 3.32 4.29
C VAL A 16 -22.37 2.00 4.31
N GLU A 17 -22.76 1.54 3.12
CA GLU A 17 -22.88 0.10 2.96
C GLU A 17 -21.51 -0.39 3.40
N GLU A 18 -21.49 -1.04 4.57
CA GLU A 18 -20.30 -1.60 5.17
C GLU A 18 -19.64 -2.42 4.06
N LEU A 19 -18.66 -1.83 3.38
CA LEU A 19 -17.82 -2.55 2.46
C LEU A 19 -16.96 -3.39 3.40
N ASP A 20 -17.47 -4.58 3.72
CA ASP A 20 -16.84 -5.63 4.54
C ASP A 20 -15.50 -6.13 3.95
N ASP A 21 -14.90 -5.37 3.03
CA ASP A 21 -13.61 -5.62 2.41
C ASP A 21 -12.64 -4.47 2.72
N VAL A 22 -12.66 -3.98 3.97
CA VAL A 22 -11.51 -3.28 4.52
C VAL A 22 -10.41 -4.32 4.70
N VAL A 23 -9.73 -4.65 3.59
CA VAL A 23 -8.51 -5.45 3.61
C VAL A 23 -7.53 -4.69 4.49
N SER A 24 -7.26 -5.23 5.68
CA SER A 24 -6.23 -4.69 6.54
C SER A 24 -4.93 -4.60 5.73
N PRO A 25 -4.16 -3.50 5.83
CA PRO A 25 -2.88 -3.43 5.17
C PRO A 25 -2.05 -4.65 5.61
N VAL A 26 -1.62 -5.45 4.65
CA VAL A 26 -0.80 -6.62 4.93
C VAL A 26 0.61 -6.11 5.27
N ASP A 27 1.12 -6.52 6.42
CA ASP A 27 2.38 -6.01 6.96
C ASP A 27 3.57 -6.67 6.25
N VAL A 28 4.08 -5.99 5.21
CA VAL A 28 5.40 -6.34 4.70
C VAL A 28 6.41 -5.80 5.70
N ASP A 29 6.97 -6.69 6.54
CA ASP A 29 8.11 -6.35 7.39
C ASP A 29 9.30 -5.96 6.50
N THR A 30 9.37 -4.69 6.12
CA THR A 30 10.44 -4.13 5.29
C THR A 30 11.59 -3.60 6.13
N GLY A 31 11.48 -3.67 7.47
CA GLY A 31 12.45 -3.15 8.43
C GLY A 31 12.83 -1.70 8.15
N ASN A 32 12.05 -0.72 8.63
CA ASN A 32 12.30 0.72 8.39
C ASN A 32 12.78 0.99 6.95
N ALA A 33 11.91 0.82 5.96
CA ALA A 33 12.24 1.07 4.57
C ALA A 33 12.67 2.53 4.37
N ASN A 34 13.84 2.72 3.74
CA ASN A 34 14.35 4.04 3.36
C ASN A 34 14.11 4.36 1.88
N LEU A 35 13.95 3.33 1.05
CA LEU A 35 13.69 3.45 -0.38
C LEU A 35 12.60 2.46 -0.77
N LEU A 36 11.70 2.92 -1.65
CA LEU A 36 10.63 2.11 -2.22
C LEU A 36 10.62 2.33 -3.73
N ASP A 37 10.50 1.23 -4.48
CA ASP A 37 10.22 1.24 -5.91
C ASP A 37 8.97 0.38 -6.18
N VAL A 38 8.10 0.86 -7.06
CA VAL A 38 6.79 0.25 -7.32
C VAL A 38 6.55 0.16 -8.81
N GLY A 39 6.36 -1.06 -9.32
CA GLY A 39 5.95 -1.34 -10.68
C GLY A 39 4.46 -1.68 -10.76
N GLY A 40 4.00 -2.08 -11.95
CA GLY A 40 2.57 -2.34 -12.19
C GLY A 40 1.97 -3.49 -11.35
N SER A 41 2.78 -4.47 -10.96
CA SER A 41 2.34 -5.65 -10.19
C SER A 41 3.40 -6.17 -9.21
N HIS A 42 4.43 -5.37 -8.91
CA HIS A 42 5.49 -5.72 -7.98
C HIS A 42 5.96 -4.46 -7.24
N ALA A 43 6.56 -4.64 -6.08
CA ALA A 43 7.18 -3.59 -5.30
C ALA A 43 8.48 -4.09 -4.67
N CYS A 44 9.40 -3.18 -4.43
CA CYS A 44 10.67 -3.44 -3.75
C CYS A 44 10.92 -2.35 -2.70
N ALA A 45 11.33 -2.76 -1.50
CA ALA A 45 11.79 -1.88 -0.45
C ALA A 45 13.24 -2.18 -0.08
N VAL A 46 13.99 -1.14 0.24
CA VAL A 46 15.33 -1.26 0.83
C VAL A 46 15.27 -0.69 2.25
N GLY A 47 15.55 -1.56 3.22
CA GLY A 47 15.63 -1.21 4.64
C GLY A 47 16.86 -0.36 4.97
N VAL A 48 16.83 0.29 6.15
CA VAL A 48 17.98 1.00 6.73
C VAL A 48 19.24 0.15 6.85
N ASP A 49 19.07 -1.16 7.02
CA ASP A 49 20.12 -2.16 7.14
C ASP A 49 20.74 -2.57 5.79
N ARG A 50 20.26 -1.96 4.69
CA ARG A 50 20.60 -2.26 3.29
C ARG A 50 20.11 -3.64 2.83
N ASN A 51 19.19 -4.27 3.57
CA ASN A 51 18.49 -5.44 3.06
C ASN A 51 17.37 -4.98 2.13
N MET A 52 17.19 -5.71 1.03
CA MET A 52 16.14 -5.46 0.06
C MET A 52 15.10 -6.58 0.12
N LYS A 53 13.83 -6.22 0.10
CA LYS A 53 12.70 -7.15 -0.05
C LYS A 53 11.86 -6.71 -1.23
N CYS A 54 11.56 -7.65 -2.13
CA CYS A 54 10.64 -7.44 -3.25
C CYS A 54 9.47 -8.41 -3.14
N TRP A 55 8.27 -7.93 -3.45
CA TRP A 55 7.03 -8.71 -3.39
C TRP A 55 6.12 -8.41 -4.59
N GLY A 56 5.15 -9.28 -4.84
CA GLY A 56 4.23 -9.25 -5.97
C GLY A 56 4.63 -10.21 -7.09
N ASN A 57 4.35 -9.80 -8.34
CA ASN A 57 4.58 -10.60 -9.53
C ASN A 57 6.08 -10.78 -9.81
N GLY A 58 6.52 -12.03 -10.02
CA GLY A 58 7.91 -12.35 -10.38
C GLY A 58 8.07 -12.96 -11.77
N SER A 59 7.01 -12.98 -12.59
CA SER A 59 7.01 -13.68 -13.89
C SER A 59 8.10 -13.25 -14.88
N SER A 60 8.62 -12.03 -14.75
CA SER A 60 9.72 -11.48 -15.56
C SER A 60 11.09 -11.51 -14.86
N GLY A 61 11.17 -12.12 -13.67
CA GLY A 61 12.37 -12.13 -12.84
C GLY A 61 12.63 -10.81 -12.10
N GLN A 62 11.64 -9.90 -12.06
CA GLN A 62 11.78 -8.55 -11.49
C GLN A 62 12.04 -8.53 -9.97
N LEU A 63 11.79 -9.65 -9.27
CA LEU A 63 12.04 -9.76 -7.83
C LEU A 63 13.50 -10.09 -7.49
N GLY A 64 14.33 -10.45 -8.49
CA GLY A 64 15.75 -10.71 -8.26
C GLY A 64 16.09 -11.98 -7.46
N LEU A 65 15.14 -12.92 -7.30
CA LEU A 65 15.29 -14.14 -6.49
C LEU A 65 15.96 -15.32 -7.23
N GLY A 66 16.50 -15.08 -8.43
CA GLY A 66 17.06 -16.13 -9.29
C GLY A 66 16.01 -17.08 -9.87
N ASN A 67 14.73 -16.74 -9.78
CA ASN A 67 13.60 -17.49 -10.32
C ASN A 67 12.48 -16.52 -10.75
N THR A 68 11.39 -17.05 -11.32
CA THR A 68 10.24 -16.28 -11.82
C THR A 68 8.96 -16.48 -10.98
N GLN A 69 9.10 -16.90 -9.72
CA GLN A 69 7.97 -17.11 -8.82
C GLN A 69 7.43 -15.77 -8.30
N ASN A 70 6.12 -15.70 -8.07
CA ASN A 70 5.52 -14.59 -7.35
C ASN A 70 5.84 -14.72 -5.85
N VAL A 71 5.91 -13.58 -5.17
CA VAL A 71 6.03 -13.52 -3.72
C VAL A 71 4.82 -12.79 -3.19
N ASP A 72 3.92 -13.55 -2.59
CA ASP A 72 2.78 -12.99 -1.89
C ASP A 72 3.23 -12.50 -0.51
N ASN A 73 2.59 -11.44 -0.05
CA ASN A 73 2.73 -10.92 1.30
C ASN A 73 1.62 -11.59 2.12
N ASP A 74 1.97 -12.55 2.98
CA ASP A 74 1.08 -13.20 3.95
C ASP A 74 1.48 -12.74 5.37
#